data_AF-X1RVF1-F1
#
_entry.id   AF-X1RVF1-F1
#
_cell.length_a   1.000
_cell.length_b   1.000
_cell.length_c   1.000
_cell.angle_alpha   90.00
_cell.angle_beta   90.00
_cell.angle_gamma   90.00
#
_symmetry.space_group_name_H-M   'P 1'
#
loop_
_entity.id
_entity.type
_entity.pdbx_description
1 polymer ?
#
loop_
_entity_poly.entity_id
_entity_poly.type
_entity_poly.pdbx_seq_one_letter_code
_entity_poly.pdbx_strand_id
1 'polypeptide(L)'
;MSFESLINLRHCRVTRKTDVILEKIQITAAPVDFRQPPRAACLHVEISGCSDGTGEVTIHGVPNSEVFDFSENGIVEGIKEFTEVTSIATLGFISEATVGEITIRAATPTGQPIYQEIPIFAEMPCWVDVRRGGIVIAVPGGVVTQVTKLFTKYNSSKPLKENDIIYYRDRRYRVDFIEETFSKSQTPHHLELILKQIKANEG
;
A
#
# COMPACT_ATOMS: atom_id res chain seq x y z
N MET A 1 -12.66 20.93 25.44
CA MET A 1 -12.64 19.53 24.97
C MET A 1 -11.40 19.38 24.09
N SER A 2 -10.50 18.43 24.36
CA SER A 2 -9.24 18.28 23.61
C SER A 2 -9.47 17.49 22.32
N PHE A 3 -8.62 17.68 21.29
CA PHE A 3 -8.68 16.91 20.05
C PHE A 3 -8.64 15.40 20.30
N GLU A 4 -7.79 14.95 21.25
CA GLU A 4 -7.69 13.55 21.64
C GLU A 4 -9.00 12.99 22.19
N SER A 5 -9.74 13.78 22.98
CA SER A 5 -11.05 13.38 23.49
C SER A 5 -12.13 13.26 22.41
N LEU A 6 -11.94 13.90 21.25
CA LEU A 6 -12.88 13.84 20.11
C LEU A 6 -12.62 12.62 19.20
N ILE A 7 -11.35 12.32 18.91
CA ILE A 7 -10.99 11.23 17.98
C ILE A 7 -11.05 9.83 18.61
N ASN A 8 -10.91 9.72 19.94
CA ASN A 8 -10.90 8.41 20.62
C ASN A 8 -12.31 7.80 20.80
N LEU A 9 -13.37 8.52 20.38
CA LEU A 9 -14.74 8.04 20.51
C LEU A 9 -15.15 7.05 19.42
N ARG A 10 -14.38 6.97 18.33
CA ARG A 10 -14.71 6.13 17.18
C ARG A 10 -13.45 5.56 16.56
N HIS A 11 -13.60 4.40 15.92
CA HIS A 11 -12.51 3.72 15.25
C HIS A 11 -12.89 3.49 13.78
N CYS A 12 -11.90 3.53 12.90
CA CYS A 12 -12.02 3.09 11.52
C CYS A 12 -10.91 2.09 11.21
N ARG A 13 -11.19 1.17 10.28
CA ARG A 13 -10.16 0.30 9.72
C ARG A 13 -9.59 0.94 8.47
N VAL A 14 -8.28 0.90 8.31
CA VAL A 14 -7.58 1.44 7.14
C VAL A 14 -6.82 0.33 6.44
N THR A 15 -7.04 0.18 5.15
CA THR A 15 -6.28 -0.73 4.28
C THR A 15 -5.58 0.05 3.17
N ARG A 16 -4.54 -0.56 2.60
CA ARG A 16 -3.83 -0.04 1.43
C ARG A 16 -3.93 -1.02 0.28
N LYS A 17 -4.27 -0.52 -0.90
CA LYS A 17 -4.23 -1.31 -2.13
C LYS A 17 -2.78 -1.40 -2.60
N THR A 18 -2.27 -2.61 -2.73
CA THR A 18 -0.89 -2.87 -3.18
C THR A 18 -0.82 -4.18 -3.94
N ASP A 19 0.05 -4.25 -4.93
CA ASP A 19 0.45 -5.45 -5.66
C ASP A 19 1.74 -6.06 -5.09
N VAL A 20 2.35 -5.43 -4.09
CA VAL A 20 3.66 -5.83 -3.54
C VAL A 20 3.51 -7.01 -2.58
N ILE A 21 4.22 -8.09 -2.88
CA ILE A 21 4.40 -9.29 -2.06
C ILE A 21 5.55 -9.11 -1.07
N LEU A 22 6.70 -8.65 -1.55
CA LEU A 22 7.89 -8.37 -0.76
C LEU A 22 8.33 -6.93 -1.02
N GLU A 23 8.40 -6.12 0.04
CA GLU A 23 8.67 -4.68 -0.06
C GLU A 23 10.13 -4.38 0.32
N LYS A 24 10.94 -4.01 -0.68
CA LYS A 24 12.26 -3.36 -0.54
C LYS A 24 13.08 -3.87 0.65
N ILE A 25 13.45 -5.14 0.60
CA ILE A 25 14.38 -5.74 1.56
C ILE A 25 15.77 -5.79 0.93
N GLN A 26 16.83 -5.65 1.74
CA GLN A 26 18.19 -5.88 1.26
C GLN A 26 18.30 -7.29 0.68
N ILE A 27 18.90 -7.42 -0.50
CA ILE A 27 18.90 -8.68 -1.26
C ILE A 27 19.61 -9.84 -0.55
N THR A 28 20.50 -9.52 0.39
CA THR A 28 21.25 -10.46 1.23
C THR A 28 20.60 -10.75 2.58
N ALA A 29 19.56 -9.99 2.95
CA ALA A 29 18.84 -10.23 4.20
C ALA A 29 17.86 -11.40 4.01
N ALA A 30 17.76 -12.26 5.03
CA ALA A 30 16.72 -13.27 5.05
C ALA A 30 15.35 -12.57 5.02
N PRO A 31 14.46 -12.89 4.07
CA PRO A 31 13.13 -12.30 4.05
C PRO A 31 12.40 -12.74 5.32
N VAL A 32 12.14 -11.79 6.22
CA VAL A 32 11.54 -12.05 7.52
C VAL A 32 10.04 -12.33 7.37
N ASP A 33 9.38 -11.66 6.42
CA ASP A 33 7.97 -11.85 6.07
C ASP A 33 7.71 -11.45 4.60
N PHE A 34 6.90 -12.21 3.88
CA PHE A 34 6.33 -11.82 2.58
C PHE A 34 4.83 -12.14 2.55
N ARG A 35 4.08 -11.38 1.75
CA ARG A 35 2.63 -11.52 1.63
C ARG A 35 2.29 -12.61 0.61
N GLN A 36 1.11 -13.19 0.72
CA GLN A 36 0.62 -14.13 -0.27
C GLN A 36 -0.12 -13.41 -1.39
N PRO A 37 -0.04 -13.89 -2.65
CA PRO A 37 -0.86 -13.34 -3.71
C PRO A 37 -2.35 -13.62 -3.41
N PRO A 38 -3.26 -12.68 -3.69
CA PRO A 38 -4.69 -12.84 -3.36
C PRO A 38 -5.41 -13.87 -4.25
N ARG A 39 -4.76 -14.30 -5.34
CA ARG A 39 -5.17 -15.32 -6.32
C ARG A 39 -3.92 -15.79 -7.06
N ALA A 40 -4.04 -16.80 -7.93
CA ALA A 40 -2.95 -17.22 -8.81
C ALA A 40 -2.36 -16.00 -9.55
N ALA A 41 -1.05 -15.81 -9.43
CA ALA A 41 -0.34 -14.64 -9.94
C ALA A 41 1.04 -15.04 -10.48
N CYS A 42 1.43 -14.46 -11.61
CA CYS A 42 2.83 -14.36 -12.00
C CYS A 42 3.55 -13.35 -11.09
N LEU A 43 4.86 -13.49 -10.95
CA LEU A 43 5.66 -12.62 -10.09
C LEU A 43 6.55 -11.72 -10.92
N HIS A 44 6.57 -10.43 -10.61
CA HIS A 44 7.57 -9.50 -11.13
C HIS A 44 8.60 -9.27 -10.04
N VAL A 45 9.86 -9.56 -10.36
CA VAL A 45 10.98 -9.39 -9.43
C VAL A 45 11.78 -8.19 -9.90
N GLU A 46 11.92 -7.22 -9.01
CA GLU A 46 12.66 -5.98 -9.23
C GLU A 46 13.88 -5.96 -8.32
N ILE A 47 15.05 -5.70 -8.90
CA ILE A 47 16.30 -5.47 -8.18
C ILE A 47 16.78 -4.07 -8.49
N SER A 48 17.17 -3.34 -7.45
CA SER A 48 17.66 -1.97 -7.58
C SER A 48 18.75 -1.65 -6.57
N GLY A 49 19.62 -0.70 -6.88
CA GLY A 49 20.65 -0.22 -5.94
C GLY A 49 21.87 -1.13 -5.79
N CYS A 50 21.97 -2.24 -6.53
CA CYS A 50 23.23 -2.96 -6.69
C CYS A 50 24.19 -2.14 -7.57
N SER A 51 25.49 -2.43 -7.50
CA SER A 51 26.49 -1.78 -8.36
C SER A 51 26.40 -2.33 -9.79
N ASP A 52 26.38 -3.66 -9.91
CA ASP A 52 26.23 -4.37 -11.18
C ASP A 52 24.82 -4.97 -11.30
N GLY A 53 24.30 -5.57 -10.21
CA GLY A 53 22.97 -6.17 -10.16
C GLY A 53 22.90 -7.53 -10.84
N THR A 54 24.04 -8.23 -10.92
CA THR A 54 24.11 -9.57 -11.52
C THR A 54 23.86 -10.64 -10.46
N GLY A 55 22.93 -11.56 -10.73
CA GLY A 55 22.64 -12.66 -9.82
C GLY A 55 21.33 -13.36 -10.15
N GLU A 56 20.93 -14.27 -9.28
CA GLU A 56 19.75 -15.10 -9.44
C GLU A 56 18.83 -14.95 -8.24
N VAL A 57 17.54 -14.77 -8.49
CA VAL A 57 16.50 -14.86 -7.47
C VAL A 57 15.69 -16.11 -7.74
N THR A 58 15.66 -17.05 -6.81
CA THR A 58 14.81 -18.22 -6.88
C THR A 58 13.61 -18.04 -5.95
N ILE A 59 12.41 -18.17 -6.49
CA ILE A 59 11.18 -18.17 -5.72
C ILE A 59 10.62 -19.60 -5.69
N HIS A 60 10.33 -20.08 -4.49
CA HIS A 60 9.63 -21.34 -4.28
C HIS A 60 8.23 -21.05 -3.76
N GLY A 61 7.27 -21.83 -4.24
CA GLY A 61 5.88 -21.70 -3.82
C GLY A 61 4.99 -22.82 -4.33
N VAL A 62 3.69 -22.61 -4.23
CA VAL A 62 2.66 -23.54 -4.72
C VAL A 62 2.06 -23.00 -6.01
N PRO A 63 1.95 -23.81 -7.08
CA PRO A 63 2.46 -25.17 -7.25
C PRO A 63 3.90 -25.24 -7.81
N ASN A 64 4.56 -24.09 -7.98
CA ASN A 64 5.74 -23.95 -8.82
C ASN A 64 6.98 -23.45 -8.07
N SER A 65 8.13 -23.57 -8.71
CA SER A 65 9.32 -22.81 -8.39
C SER A 65 9.89 -22.20 -9.67
N GLU A 66 10.38 -20.98 -9.59
CA GLU A 66 10.88 -20.19 -10.71
C GLU A 66 12.18 -19.48 -10.34
N VAL A 67 13.11 -19.42 -11.29
CA VAL A 67 14.40 -18.75 -11.18
C VAL A 67 14.36 -17.53 -12.09
N PHE A 68 14.80 -16.39 -11.56
CA PHE A 68 14.87 -15.11 -12.22
C PHE A 68 16.34 -14.71 -12.33
N ASP A 69 16.85 -14.71 -13.55
CA ASP A 69 18.24 -14.37 -13.84
C ASP A 69 18.37 -12.86 -14.14
N PHE A 70 19.29 -12.20 -13.47
CA PHE A 70 19.58 -10.79 -13.64
C PHE A 70 21.01 -10.61 -14.17
N SER A 71 21.13 -9.91 -15.30
CA SER A 71 22.42 -9.43 -15.83
C SER A 71 22.72 -7.99 -15.45
N GLU A 72 21.72 -7.26 -14.97
CA GLU A 72 21.80 -5.88 -14.50
C GLU A 72 20.63 -5.58 -13.54
N ASN A 73 20.71 -4.46 -12.82
CA ASN A 73 19.56 -3.93 -12.08
C ASN A 73 18.35 -3.74 -13.01
N GLY A 74 17.17 -4.20 -12.60
CA GLY A 74 15.99 -4.10 -13.43
C GLY A 74 14.82 -4.93 -12.92
N ILE A 75 13.84 -5.12 -13.80
CA ILE A 75 12.64 -5.92 -13.55
C ILE A 75 12.66 -7.12 -14.49
N VAL A 76 12.43 -8.31 -13.93
CA VAL A 76 12.23 -9.54 -14.68
C VAL A 76 10.84 -10.08 -14.36
N GLU A 77 10.06 -10.38 -15.41
CA GLU A 77 8.70 -10.89 -15.32
C GLU A 77 8.70 -12.43 -15.36
N GLY A 78 8.03 -13.05 -14.40
CA GLY A 78 7.89 -14.48 -14.29
C GLY A 78 6.76 -15.00 -15.18
N ILE A 79 6.89 -16.24 -15.63
CA ILE A 79 5.91 -16.92 -16.47
C ILE A 79 5.08 -17.94 -15.69
N LYS A 80 5.54 -18.35 -14.50
CA LYS A 80 4.82 -19.32 -13.68
C LYS A 80 3.87 -18.62 -12.72
N GLU A 81 2.67 -19.18 -12.60
CA GLU A 81 1.70 -18.71 -11.62
C GLU A 81 1.94 -19.37 -10.25
N PHE A 82 1.80 -18.56 -9.20
CA PHE A 82 1.89 -18.92 -7.80
C PHE A 82 0.58 -18.57 -7.11
N THR A 83 0.05 -19.51 -6.33
CA THR A 83 -1.04 -19.25 -5.36
C THR A 83 -0.49 -18.96 -3.97
N GLU A 84 0.72 -19.43 -3.69
CA GLU A 84 1.44 -19.24 -2.44
C GLU A 84 2.94 -19.13 -2.74
N VAL A 85 3.63 -18.22 -2.07
CA VAL A 85 5.09 -18.16 -2.02
C VAL A 85 5.52 -18.73 -0.67
N THR A 86 6.51 -19.63 -0.66
CA THR A 86 6.98 -20.31 0.56
C THR A 86 8.39 -19.91 0.95
N SER A 87 9.23 -19.56 -0.02
CA SER A 87 10.57 -19.04 0.25
C SER A 87 11.14 -18.31 -0.96
N ILE A 88 12.09 -17.41 -0.67
CA ILE A 88 12.85 -16.67 -1.67
C ILE A 88 14.33 -16.86 -1.32
N ALA A 89 15.11 -17.26 -2.30
CA ALA A 89 16.54 -17.43 -2.20
C ALA A 89 17.23 -16.53 -3.22
N THR A 90 18.39 -15.98 -2.86
CA THR A 90 19.18 -15.11 -3.72
C THR A 90 20.59 -15.67 -3.83
N LEU A 91 21.17 -15.62 -5.02
CA LEU A 91 22.52 -16.10 -5.33
C LEU A 91 23.24 -15.08 -6.21
N GLY A 92 24.56 -14.95 -6.07
CA GLY A 92 25.36 -14.07 -6.93
C GLY A 92 25.46 -12.60 -6.50
N PHE A 93 24.57 -12.10 -5.63
CA PHE A 93 24.57 -10.70 -5.18
C PHE A 93 25.58 -10.36 -4.05
N ILE A 94 26.57 -11.22 -3.80
CA ILE A 94 27.52 -11.10 -2.68
C ILE A 94 28.77 -10.27 -3.01
N SER A 95 29.05 -10.02 -4.28
CA SER A 95 30.21 -9.24 -4.75
C SER A 95 29.90 -7.76 -4.99
N GLU A 96 28.72 -7.30 -4.62
CA GLU A 96 28.26 -5.93 -4.87
C GLU A 96 28.86 -4.93 -3.86
N ALA A 97 29.44 -3.84 -4.35
CA ALA A 97 29.99 -2.77 -3.49
C ALA A 97 28.88 -2.02 -2.72
N THR A 98 27.68 -1.98 -3.30
CA THR A 98 26.44 -1.47 -2.69
C THR A 98 25.43 -2.61 -2.61
N VAL A 99 24.94 -2.94 -1.41
CA VAL A 99 23.90 -3.95 -1.23
C VAL A 99 22.57 -3.38 -1.73
N GLY A 100 22.05 -3.94 -2.83
CA GLY A 100 20.77 -3.52 -3.40
C GLY A 100 19.55 -4.06 -2.65
N GLU A 101 18.39 -3.61 -3.12
CA GLU A 101 17.06 -3.96 -2.63
C GLU A 101 16.34 -4.86 -3.62
N ILE A 102 15.59 -5.84 -3.11
CA ILE A 102 14.66 -6.66 -3.87
C ILE A 102 13.21 -6.26 -3.55
N THR A 103 12.39 -6.16 -4.59
CA THR A 103 10.93 -5.98 -4.51
C THR A 103 10.26 -7.04 -5.36
N ILE A 104 9.21 -7.68 -4.83
CA ILE A 104 8.44 -8.69 -5.57
C ILE A 104 6.99 -8.25 -5.63
N ARG A 105 6.39 -8.27 -6.82
CA ARG A 105 5.01 -7.87 -7.07
C ARG A 105 4.21 -8.98 -7.72
N ALA A 106 2.93 -9.04 -7.40
CA ALA A 106 1.97 -9.94 -8.01
C ALA A 106 1.41 -9.32 -9.30
N ALA A 107 1.46 -10.06 -10.39
CA ALA A 107 0.95 -9.65 -11.70
C ALA A 107 0.17 -10.78 -12.38
N THR A 108 -0.65 -10.42 -13.36
CA THR A 108 -1.28 -11.35 -14.29
C THR A 108 -0.25 -11.85 -15.32
N PRO A 109 -0.53 -12.94 -16.04
CA PRO A 109 0.32 -13.37 -17.16
C PRO A 109 0.52 -12.33 -18.26
N THR A 110 -0.34 -11.29 -18.31
CA THR A 110 -0.22 -10.16 -19.24
C THR A 110 0.52 -8.95 -18.64
N GLY A 111 1.19 -9.12 -17.50
CA GLY A 111 1.96 -8.07 -16.81
C GLY A 111 1.12 -7.04 -16.03
N GLN A 112 -0.21 -7.18 -15.96
CA GLN A 112 -1.05 -6.26 -15.19
C GLN A 112 -0.96 -6.56 -13.68
N PRO A 113 -0.83 -5.55 -12.80
CA PRO A 113 -0.71 -5.77 -11.36
C PRO A 113 -1.97 -6.40 -10.75
N ILE A 114 -1.76 -7.37 -9.85
CA ILE A 114 -2.81 -7.99 -9.05
C ILE A 114 -2.79 -7.36 -7.67
N TYR A 115 -3.75 -6.47 -7.44
CA TYR A 115 -3.84 -5.76 -6.18
C TYR A 115 -4.52 -6.58 -5.08
N GLN A 116 -3.99 -6.42 -3.87
CA GLN A 116 -4.58 -6.86 -2.60
C GLN A 116 -4.75 -5.67 -1.66
N GLU A 117 -5.68 -5.79 -0.71
CA GLU A 117 -5.85 -4.83 0.37
C GLU A 117 -5.13 -5.31 1.63
N ILE A 118 -4.09 -4.59 2.05
CA ILE A 118 -3.35 -4.90 3.27
C ILE A 118 -3.83 -4.03 4.43
N PRO A 119 -4.02 -4.56 5.65
CA PRO A 119 -4.40 -3.74 6.80
C PRO A 119 -3.22 -2.86 7.26
N ILE A 120 -3.42 -1.54 7.28
CA ILE A 120 -2.48 -0.59 7.89
C ILE A 120 -2.84 -0.41 9.38
N PHE A 121 -4.13 -0.18 9.62
CA PHE A 121 -4.73 -0.08 10.94
C PHE A 121 -5.97 -0.96 11.03
N ALA A 122 -5.99 -1.89 11.98
CA ALA A 122 -7.20 -2.65 12.31
C ALA A 122 -8.24 -1.74 12.99
N GLU A 123 -7.79 -0.93 13.94
CA GLU A 123 -8.59 0.05 14.67
C GLU A 123 -7.81 1.36 14.83
N MET A 124 -8.09 2.34 13.98
CA MET A 124 -7.51 3.68 14.08
C MET A 124 -8.53 4.63 14.74
N PRO A 125 -8.18 5.27 15.87
CA PRO A 125 -8.99 6.34 16.45
C PRO A 125 -9.20 7.45 15.43
N CYS A 126 -10.45 7.84 15.19
CA CYS A 126 -10.79 8.85 14.22
C CYS A 126 -12.04 9.64 14.59
N TRP A 127 -12.13 10.84 14.07
CA TRP A 127 -13.37 11.60 14.05
C TRP A 127 -13.77 11.85 12.59
N VAL A 128 -15.03 11.56 12.23
CA VAL A 128 -15.52 11.74 10.86
C VAL A 128 -16.58 12.82 10.86
N ASP A 129 -16.30 13.92 10.17
CA ASP A 129 -17.24 14.99 9.90
C ASP A 129 -17.89 14.74 8.53
N VAL A 130 -19.11 14.19 8.58
CA VAL A 130 -19.95 14.01 7.41
C VAL A 130 -20.82 15.24 7.27
N ARG A 131 -20.26 16.35 6.80
CA ARG A 131 -21.08 17.53 6.50
C ARG A 131 -22.00 17.22 5.34
N ARG A 132 -23.30 17.18 5.59
CA ARG A 132 -24.33 17.38 4.56
C ARG A 132 -24.29 18.85 4.17
N GLY A 133 -23.37 19.24 3.30
CA GLY A 133 -23.22 20.65 2.98
C GLY A 133 -22.00 20.94 2.13
N GLY A 134 -21.96 20.38 0.92
CA GLY A 134 -21.30 21.09 -0.17
C GLY A 134 -22.10 22.35 -0.45
N ILE A 135 -21.43 23.46 -0.78
CA ILE A 135 -22.07 24.65 -1.34
C ILE A 135 -22.98 24.18 -2.47
N VAL A 136 -24.28 24.49 -2.38
CA VAL A 136 -25.20 24.33 -3.50
C VAL A 136 -24.85 25.43 -4.49
N ILE A 137 -23.91 25.17 -5.39
CA ILE A 137 -23.78 26.01 -6.58
C ILE A 137 -24.92 25.56 -7.50
N ALA A 138 -26.03 26.30 -7.47
CA ALA A 138 -27.14 26.11 -8.40
C ALA A 138 -26.72 26.59 -9.81
N VAL A 139 -25.85 25.81 -10.46
CA VAL A 139 -25.70 25.86 -11.91
C VAL A 139 -26.72 24.89 -12.48
N PRO A 140 -27.51 25.24 -13.52
CA PRO A 140 -28.32 24.25 -14.22
C PRO A 140 -27.42 23.09 -14.69
N GLY A 141 -27.60 21.90 -14.10
CA GLY A 141 -26.74 20.72 -14.34
C GLY A 141 -25.62 20.46 -13.31
N GLY A 142 -25.54 21.22 -12.20
CA GLY A 142 -24.53 21.04 -11.17
C GLY A 142 -24.73 19.77 -10.32
N VAL A 143 -23.65 19.01 -10.10
CA VAL A 143 -23.65 17.81 -9.25
C VAL A 143 -23.36 18.20 -7.80
N VAL A 144 -24.20 17.76 -6.86
CA VAL A 144 -23.93 17.89 -5.41
C VAL A 144 -22.77 16.97 -5.04
N THR A 145 -21.62 17.53 -4.67
CA THR A 145 -20.49 16.76 -4.13
C THR A 145 -20.52 16.80 -2.60
N GLN A 146 -20.82 15.65 -1.99
CA GLN A 146 -20.66 15.46 -0.55
C GLN A 146 -19.18 15.28 -0.23
N VAL A 147 -18.60 16.22 0.50
CA VAL A 147 -17.22 16.10 1.02
C VAL A 147 -17.28 15.48 2.41
N THR A 148 -16.66 14.31 2.58
CA THR A 148 -16.50 13.68 3.89
C THR A 148 -15.09 13.96 4.40
N LYS A 149 -14.95 14.53 5.60
CA LYS A 149 -13.64 14.74 6.22
C LYS A 149 -13.42 13.75 7.36
N LEU A 150 -12.21 13.19 7.46
CA LEU A 150 -11.78 12.37 8.58
C LEU A 150 -10.56 13.00 9.26
N PHE A 151 -10.56 13.02 10.58
CA PHE A 151 -9.50 13.56 11.41
C PHE A 151 -8.88 12.42 12.20
N THR A 152 -7.55 12.33 12.20
CA THR A 152 -6.79 11.33 12.95
C THR A 152 -5.46 11.91 13.43
N LYS A 153 -4.84 11.28 14.43
CA LYS A 153 -3.49 11.65 14.86
C LYS A 153 -2.47 11.35 13.76
N TYR A 154 -1.46 12.21 13.67
CA TYR A 154 -0.29 11.92 12.85
C TYR A 154 0.48 10.72 13.44
N ASN A 155 0.90 9.80 12.59
CA ASN A 155 1.71 8.65 12.96
C ASN A 155 2.83 8.44 11.93
N SER A 156 4.08 8.73 12.32
CA SER A 156 5.24 8.63 11.44
C SER A 156 5.66 7.19 11.14
N SER A 157 5.37 6.22 12.03
CA SER A 157 5.71 4.81 11.82
C SER A 157 4.76 4.11 10.85
N LYS A 158 3.52 4.61 10.71
CA LYS A 158 2.50 4.09 9.79
C LYS A 158 1.81 5.24 9.06
N PRO A 159 2.53 5.91 8.12
CA PRO A 159 1.98 7.07 7.43
C PRO A 159 0.83 6.65 6.53
N LEU A 160 -0.27 7.41 6.63
CA LEU A 160 -1.38 7.34 5.70
C LEU A 160 -0.97 7.96 4.37
N LYS A 161 -1.50 7.42 3.27
CA LYS A 161 -1.24 7.87 1.91
C LYS A 161 -2.54 8.10 1.17
N GLU A 162 -2.49 8.95 0.15
CA GLU A 162 -3.57 9.05 -0.82
C GLU A 162 -3.85 7.69 -1.46
N ASN A 163 -5.11 7.44 -1.80
CA ASN A 163 -5.66 6.15 -2.25
C ASN A 163 -5.74 5.05 -1.19
N ASP A 164 -5.36 5.30 0.07
CA ASP A 164 -5.71 4.38 1.17
C ASP A 164 -7.23 4.26 1.31
N ILE A 165 -7.69 3.08 1.71
CA ILE A 165 -9.10 2.74 1.81
C ILE A 165 -9.51 2.72 3.29
N ILE A 166 -10.50 3.54 3.62
CA ILE A 166 -11.05 3.66 4.97
C ILE A 166 -12.40 2.99 5.05
N TYR A 167 -12.53 2.09 6.01
CA TYR A 167 -13.76 1.42 6.38
C TYR A 167 -14.32 2.06 7.64
N TYR A 168 -15.49 2.67 7.51
CA TYR A 168 -16.16 3.37 8.60
C TYR A 168 -17.67 3.22 8.51
N ARG A 169 -18.30 2.68 9.57
CA ARG A 169 -19.77 2.46 9.66
C ARG A 169 -20.34 1.82 8.39
N ASP A 170 -19.78 0.67 8.00
CA ASP A 170 -20.17 -0.13 6.83
C ASP A 170 -20.01 0.55 5.47
N ARG A 171 -19.30 1.67 5.42
CA ARG A 171 -18.98 2.39 4.19
C ARG A 171 -17.48 2.33 3.90
N ARG A 172 -17.17 2.28 2.61
CA ARG A 172 -15.81 2.35 2.07
C ARG A 172 -15.56 3.73 1.50
N TYR A 173 -14.41 4.29 1.86
CA TYR A 173 -13.95 5.58 1.39
C TYR A 173 -12.53 5.46 0.87
N ARG A 174 -12.21 6.20 -0.18
CA ARG A 174 -10.84 6.40 -0.64
C ARG A 174 -10.34 7.73 -0.08
N VAL A 175 -9.12 7.75 0.43
CA VAL A 175 -8.42 8.99 0.74
C VAL A 175 -8.08 9.68 -0.59
N ASP A 176 -8.67 10.83 -0.83
CA ASP A 176 -8.44 11.62 -2.05
C ASP A 176 -7.33 12.66 -1.83
N PHE A 177 -7.23 13.18 -0.61
CA PHE A 177 -6.22 14.17 -0.22
C PHE A 177 -5.94 14.10 1.28
N ILE A 178 -4.70 14.41 1.66
CA ILE A 178 -4.22 14.46 3.06
C ILE A 178 -3.65 15.84 3.35
N GLU A 179 -4.21 16.50 4.35
CA GLU A 179 -3.70 17.77 4.88
C GLU A 179 -3.06 17.55 6.26
N GLU A 180 -1.79 17.90 6.39
CA GLU A 180 -1.08 17.86 7.67
C GLU A 180 -1.31 19.16 8.45
N THR A 181 -1.87 19.05 9.65
CA THR A 181 -2.03 20.22 10.53
C THR A 181 -0.96 20.22 11.60
N PHE A 182 -0.23 21.33 11.67
CA PHE A 182 0.88 21.53 12.58
C PHE A 182 0.42 22.21 13.89
N SER A 183 1.09 21.88 14.98
CA SER A 183 0.94 22.58 16.26
C SER A 183 1.66 23.93 16.23
N LYS A 184 1.50 24.72 17.31
CA LYS A 184 2.25 25.99 17.48
C LYS A 184 3.77 25.80 17.48
N SER A 185 4.27 24.61 17.79
CA SER A 185 5.70 24.27 17.73
C SER A 185 6.14 23.74 16.37
N GLN A 186 5.31 23.88 15.32
CA GLN A 186 5.57 23.40 13.96
C GLN A 186 5.79 21.88 13.86
N THR A 187 5.26 21.12 14.82
CA THR A 187 5.26 19.66 14.77
C THR A 187 3.93 19.15 14.21
N PRO A 188 3.90 18.13 13.33
CA PRO A 188 2.66 17.52 12.85
C PRO A 188 1.82 17.04 14.03
N HIS A 189 0.60 17.58 14.16
CA HIS A 189 -0.29 17.29 15.28
C HIS A 189 -1.37 16.28 14.88
N HIS A 190 -2.03 16.53 13.75
CA HIS A 190 -3.08 15.67 13.23
C HIS A 190 -3.20 15.77 11.72
N LEU A 191 -3.89 14.80 11.13
CA LEU A 191 -4.19 14.72 9.72
C LEU A 191 -5.67 15.03 9.50
N GLU A 192 -5.96 15.86 8.50
CA GLU A 192 -7.28 15.98 7.89
C GLU A 192 -7.29 15.25 6.55
N LEU A 193 -8.16 14.25 6.42
CA LEU A 193 -8.30 13.45 5.20
C LEU A 193 -9.59 13.85 4.50
N ILE A 194 -9.49 14.18 3.22
CA ILE A 194 -10.66 14.32 2.36
C ILE A 194 -10.99 12.94 1.78
N LEU A 195 -12.21 12.49 2.05
CA LEU A 195 -12.67 11.15 1.72
C LEU A 195 -13.70 11.18 0.59
N LYS A 196 -13.47 10.36 -0.42
CA LYS A 196 -14.43 10.07 -1.48
C LYS A 196 -15.09 8.72 -1.22
N GLN A 197 -16.41 8.69 -1.13
CA GLN A 197 -17.12 7.43 -0.94
C GLN A 197 -17.00 6.55 -2.18
N ILE A 198 -16.60 5.30 -1.99
CA ILE A 198 -16.48 4.30 -3.06
C ILE A 198 -17.79 3.51 -3.12
N LYS A 199 -18.36 3.36 -4.32
CA LYS A 199 -19.51 2.47 -4.51
C LYS A 199 -19.04 1.02 -4.51
N ALA A 200 -19.90 0.08 -4.13
CA ALA A 200 -19.54 -1.34 -3.97
C ALA A 200 -18.88 -2.01 -5.20
N ASN A 201 -18.98 -1.40 -6.39
CA ASN A 201 -18.48 -1.94 -7.66
C ASN A 201 -17.17 -1.30 -8.17
N GLU A 202 -16.56 -0.36 -7.43
CA GLU A 202 -15.23 0.17 -7.75
C GLU A 202 -14.19 -0.51 -6.84
N GLY A 203 -13.70 -1.67 -7.27
CA GLY A 203 -12.69 -2.48 -6.57
C GLY A 203 -11.47 -2.72 -7.44
#